data_AF-A0A959T080-F1
#
_entry.id   AF-A0A959T080-F1
#
_cell.length_a   1.000
_cell.length_b   1.000
_cell.length_c   1.000
_cell.angle_alpha   90.00
_cell.angle_beta   90.00
_cell.angle_gamma   90.00
#
_symmetry.space_group_name_H-M   'P 1'
#
loop_
_entity.id
_entity.type
_entity.pdbx_description
1 polymer ?
#
loop_
_entity_poly.entity_id
_entity_poly.type
_entity_poly.pdbx_seq_one_letter_code
_entity_poly.pdbx_strand_id
1 'polypeptide(L)'
;QVSREDQDAFALASNKKAVAAIESGKLADEIVPYTVERVYLDEREKRQVETYVVDTDEGPRADTSLEKLAKLRPVFDAKGTVTA
;
A
#
# COMPACT_ATOMS: atom_id res chain seq x y z
N GLN A 1 26.80 2.48 -0.18
CA GLN A 1 25.56 2.11 -0.88
C GLN A 1 24.81 1.14 0.03
N VAL A 2 23.51 1.34 0.23
CA VAL A 2 22.68 0.42 1.03
C VAL A 2 22.39 -0.84 0.22
N SER A 3 22.46 -2.02 0.83
CA SER A 3 22.22 -3.29 0.14
C SER A 3 20.77 -3.42 -0.31
N ARG A 4 20.48 -4.34 -1.25
CA ARG A 4 19.09 -4.61 -1.67
C ARG A 4 18.32 -5.28 -0.54
N GLU A 5 18.99 -6.15 0.19
CA GLU A 5 18.46 -6.91 1.31
C GLU A 5 18.04 -5.98 2.45
N ASP A 6 18.85 -4.96 2.77
CA ASP A 6 18.50 -3.97 3.80
C ASP A 6 17.32 -3.09 3.36
N GLN A 7 17.22 -2.75 2.08
CA GLN A 7 16.08 -2.01 1.52
C GLN A 7 14.79 -2.81 1.65
N ASP A 8 14.81 -4.08 1.24
CA ASP A 8 13.64 -4.96 1.32
C ASP A 8 13.26 -5.28 2.78
N ALA A 9 14.24 -5.47 3.66
CA ALA A 9 14.02 -5.66 5.10
C ALA A 9 13.34 -4.44 5.74
N PHE A 10 13.78 -3.23 5.37
CA PHE A 10 13.15 -2.00 5.82
C PHE A 10 11.70 -1.88 5.33
N ALA A 11 11.45 -2.15 4.05
CA ALA A 11 10.11 -2.10 3.47
C ALA A 11 9.15 -3.11 4.13
N LEU A 12 9.62 -4.33 4.40
CA LEU A 12 8.84 -5.33 5.13
C LEU A 12 8.51 -4.88 6.56
N ALA A 13 9.50 -4.38 7.29
CA ALA A 13 9.30 -3.89 8.65
C ALA A 13 8.33 -2.70 8.68
N SER A 14 8.39 -1.82 7.68
CA SER A 14 7.46 -0.69 7.53
C SER A 14 6.01 -1.17 7.37
N ASN A 15 5.75 -2.08 6.42
CA ASN A 15 4.40 -2.64 6.18
C ASN A 15 3.86 -3.35 7.43
N LYS A 16 4.68 -4.17 8.10
CA LYS A 16 4.27 -4.85 9.33
C LYS A 16 3.85 -3.89 10.44
N LYS A 17 4.60 -2.80 10.65
CA LYS A 17 4.27 -1.80 11.67
C LYS A 17 3.00 -1.05 11.31
N ALA A 18 2.83 -0.65 10.05
CA ALA A 18 1.66 0.07 9.59
C ALA A 18 0.38 -0.77 9.72
N VAL A 19 0.42 -2.03 9.27
CA VAL A 19 -0.70 -2.97 9.43
C VAL A 19 -1.05 -3.18 10.89
N ALA A 20 -0.06 -3.41 11.77
CA ALA A 20 -0.32 -3.56 13.19
C ALA A 20 -0.90 -2.27 13.82
N ALA A 21 -0.51 -1.09 13.36
CA ALA A 21 -1.08 0.18 13.83
C ALA A 21 -2.54 0.36 13.40
N ILE A 22 -2.87 -0.02 12.16
CA ILE A 22 -4.25 -0.02 11.63
C ILE A 22 -5.10 -1.02 12.41
N GLU A 23 -4.66 -2.27 12.55
CA GLU A 23 -5.40 -3.33 13.25
C GLU A 23 -5.64 -3.02 14.73
N SER A 24 -4.70 -2.30 15.37
CA SER A 24 -4.86 -1.85 16.75
C SER A 24 -5.62 -0.52 16.91
N GLY A 25 -6.08 0.08 15.81
CA GLY A 25 -6.83 1.33 15.81
C GLY A 25 -6.01 2.57 16.20
N LYS A 26 -4.68 2.48 16.26
CA LYS A 26 -3.81 3.57 16.73
C LYS A 26 -3.90 4.84 15.90
N LEU A 27 -4.25 4.71 14.63
CA LEU A 27 -4.33 5.83 13.68
C LEU A 27 -5.75 6.43 13.62
N ALA A 28 -6.75 5.79 14.23
CA ALA A 28 -8.15 6.21 14.11
C ALA A 28 -8.40 7.62 14.69
N ASP A 29 -7.68 7.99 15.74
CA ASP A 29 -7.79 9.31 16.38
C ASP A 29 -7.08 10.42 15.57
N GLU A 30 -6.15 10.05 14.68
CA GLU A 30 -5.33 10.99 13.90
C GLU A 30 -5.84 11.16 12.46
N ILE A 31 -6.53 10.16 11.91
CA ILE A 31 -7.10 10.21 10.58
C ILE A 31 -8.45 10.96 10.61
N VAL A 32 -8.57 11.99 9.77
CA VAL A 32 -9.85 12.67 9.52
C VAL A 32 -10.54 11.98 8.35
N PRO A 33 -11.69 11.30 8.55
CA PRO A 33 -12.39 10.63 7.46
C PRO A 33 -12.88 11.61 6.40
N TYR A 34 -12.88 11.18 5.14
CA TYR A 34 -13.42 11.96 4.05
C TYR A 34 -14.31 11.11 3.14
N THR A 35 -15.28 11.75 2.51
CA THR A 35 -16.22 11.09 1.60
C THR A 35 -15.68 11.16 0.17
N VAL A 36 -15.71 10.03 -0.53
CA VAL A 36 -15.27 9.88 -1.91
C VAL A 36 -16.44 9.43 -2.79
N GLU A 37 -16.53 10.02 -3.97
CA GLU A 37 -17.37 9.52 -5.06
C GLU A 37 -16.49 8.69 -6.03
N ARG A 38 -16.77 7.40 -6.12
CA ARG A 38 -16.12 6.47 -7.06
C ARG A 38 -17.01 6.25 -8.26
N VAL A 39 -16.48 6.59 -9.42
CA VAL A 39 -17.11 6.35 -10.72
C VAL A 39 -16.46 5.12 -11.35
N TYR A 40 -17.27 4.13 -11.71
CA TYR A 40 -16.80 2.91 -12.37
C TYR A 40 -17.79 2.44 -13.44
N LEU A 41 -17.37 1.51 -14.29
CA LEU A 41 -18.24 0.86 -15.26
C LEU A 41 -18.64 -0.52 -14.74
N ASP A 42 -19.93 -0.85 -14.83
CA ASP A 42 -20.40 -2.22 -14.54
C ASP A 42 -20.04 -3.20 -15.67
N GLU A 43 -20.40 -4.47 -15.50
CA GLU A 43 -20.17 -5.55 -16.47
C GLU A 43 -20.79 -5.29 -17.85
N ARG A 44 -21.68 -4.30 -17.97
CA ARG A 44 -22.37 -3.90 -19.20
C ARG A 44 -21.88 -2.55 -19.72
N GLU A 45 -20.70 -2.11 -19.26
CA GLU A 45 -20.06 -0.83 -19.60
C GLU A 45 -20.91 0.41 -19.24
N LYS A 46 -21.83 0.29 -18.28
CA LYS A 46 -22.63 1.44 -17.84
C LYS A 46 -21.97 2.14 -16.66
N ARG A 47 -21.97 3.48 -16.71
CA ARG A 47 -21.46 4.34 -15.64
C ARG A 47 -22.27 4.14 -14.37
N GLN A 48 -21.59 3.76 -13.30
CA GLN A 48 -22.08 3.70 -11.94
C GLN A 48 -21.33 4.72 -11.08
N VAL A 49 -21.99 5.14 -10.00
CA VAL A 49 -21.46 6.10 -9.03
C VAL A 49 -21.73 5.55 -7.63
N GLU A 50 -20.67 5.38 -6.85
CA GLU A 50 -20.70 4.89 -5.48
C GLU A 50 -20.09 5.94 -4.55
N THR A 51 -20.74 6.23 -3.43
CA THR A 51 -20.22 7.13 -2.42
C THR A 51 -19.87 6.34 -1.17
N TYR A 52 -18.65 6.50 -0.66
CA TYR A 52 -18.18 5.82 0.54
C TYR A 52 -17.24 6.72 1.33
N VAL A 53 -17.04 6.37 2.60
CA VAL A 53 -16.11 7.06 3.50
C VAL A 53 -14.78 6.32 3.47
N VAL A 54 -13.69 7.09 3.36
CA VAL A 54 -12.32 6.61 3.53
C VAL A 54 -11.80 7.14 4.86
N ASP A 55 -11.42 6.22 5.74
CA ASP A 55 -10.94 6.49 7.10
C ASP A 55 -9.69 5.67 7.47
N THR A 56 -9.17 4.87 6.54
CA THR A 56 -8.07 3.93 6.76
C THR A 56 -7.11 3.96 5.58
N ASP A 57 -5.81 3.95 5.84
CA ASP A 57 -4.78 3.90 4.79
C ASP A 57 -4.84 2.58 3.99
N GLU A 58 -4.95 2.69 2.67
CA GLU A 58 -5.04 1.53 1.74
C GLU A 58 -3.66 0.98 1.33
N GLY A 59 -2.58 1.74 1.56
CA GLY A 59 -1.23 1.44 1.10
C GLY A 59 -0.53 0.26 1.80
N PRO A 60 -0.63 0.10 3.14
CA PRO A 60 0.02 -0.99 3.85
C PRO A 60 -0.48 -2.37 3.41
N ARG A 61 0.47 -3.25 3.05
CA ARG A 61 0.18 -4.61 2.54
C ARG A 61 0.53 -5.66 3.58
N ALA A 62 -0.49 -6.28 4.18
CA ALA A 62 -0.33 -7.32 5.20
C ALA A 62 0.39 -8.57 4.69
N ASP A 63 0.28 -8.83 3.39
CA ASP A 63 0.86 -9.99 2.74
C ASP A 63 2.29 -9.75 2.20
N THR A 64 2.91 -8.61 2.52
CA THR A 64 4.29 -8.29 2.14
C THR A 64 5.26 -9.32 2.72
N SER A 65 6.20 -9.80 1.90
CA SER A 65 7.26 -10.72 2.31
C SER A 65 8.56 -10.40 1.58
N LEU A 66 9.70 -10.82 2.15
CA LEU A 66 10.99 -10.68 1.47
C LEU A 66 10.98 -11.37 0.10
N GLU A 67 10.31 -12.51 -0.03
CA GLU A 67 10.19 -13.21 -1.31
C GLU A 67 9.43 -12.38 -2.36
N LYS A 68 8.34 -11.72 -1.96
CA LYS A 68 7.57 -10.85 -2.88
C LYS A 68 8.37 -9.60 -3.25
N LEU A 69 9.04 -8.98 -2.27
CA LEU A 69 9.86 -7.79 -2.49
C LEU A 69 11.04 -8.10 -3.42
N ALA A 70 11.73 -9.22 -3.23
CA ALA A 70 12.85 -9.64 -4.05
C ALA A 70 12.48 -9.84 -5.53
N LYS A 71 11.22 -10.22 -5.82
CA LYS A 71 10.71 -10.40 -7.20
C LYS A 71 10.43 -9.08 -7.92
N LEU A 72 10.41 -7.95 -7.22
CA LEU A 72 10.15 -6.65 -7.83
C LEU A 72 11.33 -6.19 -8.69
N ARG A 73 11.01 -5.69 -9.88
CA ARG A 73 11.99 -5.13 -10.81
C ARG A 73 12.38 -3.72 -10.38
N PRO A 74 13.65 -3.32 -10.55
CA PRO A 74 14.08 -1.94 -10.33
C PRO A 74 13.28 -0.95 -11.19
N VAL A 75 12.96 0.22 -10.63
CA VAL A 75 12.10 1.22 -11.29
C VAL A 75 12.91 2.27 -12.06
N PHE A 76 14.09 2.65 -11.56
CA PHE A 76 14.84 3.80 -12.09
C PHE A 76 16.05 3.43 -12.97
N ASP A 77 16.72 2.32 -12.64
CA ASP A 77 17.91 1.84 -13.37
C ASP A 77 17.79 0.33 -13.50
N ALA A 78 18.03 -0.21 -14.71
CA ALA A 78 17.99 -1.64 -14.99
C ALA A 78 18.98 -2.46 -14.13
N LYS A 79 20.06 -1.84 -13.62
CA LYS A 79 21.03 -2.43 -12.69
C LYS A 79 20.87 -1.91 -11.26
N GLY A 80 19.85 -1.08 -11.00
CA GLY A 80 19.56 -0.49 -9.69
C GLY A 80 18.93 -1.48 -8.71
N THR A 81 18.75 -1.03 -7.47
CA THR A 81 18.15 -1.85 -6.39
C THR A 81 16.83 -1.28 -5.86
N VAL A 82 16.44 -0.07 -6.27
CA VAL A 82 15.22 0.60 -5.82
C VAL A 82 13.99 0.10 -6.58
N THR A 83 13.00 -0.37 -5.85
CA THR A 83 11.74 -0.97 -6.36
C THR A 83 10.50 -0.17 -5.91
N ALA A 84 9.32 -0.55 -6.42
CA ALA A 84 8.03 0.09 -6.15
C ALA A 84 7.30 -0.49 -4.93
#